data_AF-A0A7X7B722-F1
#
_entry.id   AF-A0A7X7B722-F1
#
_cell.length_a   1.000
_cell.length_b   1.000
_cell.length_c   1.000
_cell.angle_alpha   90.00
_cell.angle_beta   90.00
_cell.angle_gamma   90.00
#
_symmetry.space_group_name_H-M   'P 1'
#
loop_
_entity.id
_entity.type
_entity.pdbx_description
1 polymer ?
#
loop_
_entity_poly.entity_id
_entity_poly.type
_entity_poly.pdbx_seq_one_letter_code
_entity_poly.pdbx_strand_id
1 'polypeptide(L)'
;MPGKRSIALLISTILCLLAVLYQYPFRSFAETFEFKFNMSYIYFGDKSTYLDCVENTKGSIKEISPNYFDLNADGSLKITSALDTSFISRMHERGIRVAPFLSNHWNRELGRKALSRRDKLADEIVDAIARYDLDGINIDIEDLTGEDRDNYVDFVRLLRQKLPQGKVLAVSVACNPKGLTSGWQASYDYAALSNYSDYLMLMAYDEHYNGGGAGPVASIGFVEDSIKYALERVPSEKIVLGIPFFGRIWRNGGGIVGQGASLKDIEALIARYRGQVSFDYAYYSPKAVITIKTTDEKPYIYGKRLDAGTYTIWYENEQSIKQKLRLVQKYGLKGTGSWSLGQEIPDTWNYYSLWLNGCYYADVQGHWALNSIIYAAGMGWMIGDGISSFAPGNALTRAEAAVVLVRALGLEEKEKENAVDTTGTQSIFSDISGHWAQNEIEIAAQHRFVQGRDDGTYGPDVPITREELAVLMHRVLFPDRNMLADRGASDRSIPSGENGINVVYEDVNRDTCSWSYDSIAAMTEMGIFTGAPGGKFLPKEKASRAEMAVLLHRVWGK
;
A
#
# COMPACT_ATOMS: atom_id res chain seq x y z
N MET A 1 -62.65 -16.55 -9.44
CA MET A 1 -61.63 -15.76 -8.71
C MET A 1 -60.28 -15.90 -9.41
N PRO A 2 -59.92 -14.99 -10.33
CA PRO A 2 -58.59 -14.91 -10.92
C PRO A 2 -57.81 -13.79 -10.21
N GLY A 3 -56.83 -14.10 -9.36
CA GLY A 3 -56.18 -13.04 -8.56
C GLY A 3 -54.84 -13.39 -7.93
N LYS A 4 -54.15 -14.45 -8.35
CA LYS A 4 -52.83 -14.80 -7.77
C LYS A 4 -51.73 -15.14 -8.77
N ARG A 5 -51.98 -15.09 -10.09
CA ARG A 5 -50.96 -15.37 -11.12
C ARG A 5 -50.33 -14.13 -11.78
N SER A 6 -50.86 -12.92 -11.55
CA SER A 6 -50.33 -11.70 -12.18
C SER A 6 -49.29 -10.93 -11.34
N ILE A 7 -49.08 -11.28 -10.07
CA ILE A 7 -48.10 -10.59 -9.20
C ILE A 7 -46.71 -11.23 -9.30
N ALA A 8 -46.63 -12.55 -9.53
CA ALA A 8 -45.35 -13.25 -9.69
C ALA A 8 -44.67 -12.92 -11.05
N LEU A 9 -45.44 -12.58 -12.08
CA LEU A 9 -44.88 -12.20 -13.37
C LEU A 9 -44.37 -10.74 -13.39
N LEU A 10 -44.99 -9.84 -12.62
CA LEU A 10 -44.56 -8.42 -12.56
C LEU A 10 -43.24 -8.24 -11.79
N ILE A 11 -43.03 -9.02 -10.72
CA ILE A 11 -41.80 -8.97 -9.90
C ILE A 11 -40.60 -9.55 -10.66
N SER A 12 -40.81 -10.53 -11.54
CA SER A 12 -39.74 -11.10 -12.38
C SER A 12 -39.31 -10.15 -13.51
N THR A 13 -40.20 -9.32 -14.05
CA THR A 13 -39.83 -8.32 -15.07
C THR A 13 -39.11 -7.10 -14.49
N ILE A 14 -39.38 -6.71 -13.23
CA ILE A 14 -38.71 -5.57 -12.58
C ILE A 14 -37.28 -5.94 -12.12
N LEU A 15 -37.06 -7.20 -11.69
CA LEU A 15 -35.71 -7.70 -11.39
C LEU A 15 -34.85 -7.96 -12.63
N CYS A 16 -35.46 -8.25 -13.78
CA CYS A 16 -34.72 -8.34 -15.05
C CYS A 16 -34.43 -6.95 -15.68
N LEU A 17 -35.21 -5.91 -15.39
CA LEU A 17 -34.92 -4.54 -15.86
C LEU A 17 -33.85 -3.83 -15.02
N LEU A 18 -33.69 -4.18 -13.74
CA LEU A 18 -32.57 -3.70 -12.90
C LEU A 18 -31.24 -4.41 -13.21
N ALA A 19 -31.27 -5.58 -13.85
CA ALA A 19 -30.06 -6.31 -14.26
C ALA A 19 -29.56 -5.93 -15.68
N VAL A 20 -30.33 -5.18 -16.46
CA VAL A 20 -29.99 -4.84 -17.86
C VAL A 20 -29.39 -3.43 -18.02
N LEU A 21 -29.43 -2.58 -16.98
CA LEU A 21 -28.72 -1.29 -16.97
C LEU A 21 -27.25 -1.37 -16.51
N TYR A 22 -26.73 -2.58 -16.25
CA TYR A 22 -25.32 -2.82 -15.92
C TYR A 22 -24.51 -3.40 -17.11
N GLN A 23 -25.04 -3.31 -18.33
CA GLN A 23 -24.39 -3.80 -19.54
C GLN A 23 -24.04 -2.68 -20.53
N TYR A 24 -23.26 -1.71 -20.05
CA TYR A 24 -22.23 -1.16 -20.92
C TYR A 24 -20.90 -1.46 -20.24
N PRO A 25 -20.05 -2.32 -20.83
CA PRO A 25 -18.70 -2.40 -20.35
C PRO A 25 -18.09 -1.04 -20.70
N PHE A 26 -17.88 -0.20 -19.68
CA PHE A 26 -16.73 0.69 -19.72
C PHE A 26 -15.52 -0.24 -19.89
N ARG A 27 -15.15 -0.51 -21.15
CA ARG A 27 -13.88 -1.15 -21.46
C ARG A 27 -12.81 -0.10 -21.14
N SER A 28 -12.37 -0.14 -19.89
CA SER A 28 -11.15 0.54 -19.45
C SER A 28 -9.98 -0.07 -20.22
N PHE A 29 -9.40 0.70 -21.13
CA PHE A 29 -8.04 0.48 -21.61
C PHE A 29 -7.02 1.26 -20.75
N ALA A 30 -7.35 1.55 -19.48
CA ALA A 30 -6.37 2.03 -18.51
C ALA A 30 -5.85 0.83 -17.69
N GLU A 31 -4.52 0.66 -17.64
CA GLU A 31 -3.87 -0.17 -16.63
C GLU A 31 -4.39 0.26 -15.26
N THR A 32 -4.96 -0.67 -14.49
CA THR A 32 -5.41 -0.37 -13.13
C THR A 32 -4.19 -0.20 -12.25
N PHE A 33 -4.05 0.96 -11.60
CA PHE A 33 -3.00 1.18 -10.62
C PHE A 33 -3.17 0.22 -9.44
N GLU A 34 -2.17 -0.62 -9.20
CA GLU A 34 -2.11 -1.50 -8.04
C GLU A 34 -1.07 -0.98 -7.04
N PHE A 35 -1.45 -0.93 -5.76
CA PHE A 35 -0.48 -0.65 -4.70
C PHE A 35 0.61 -1.72 -4.70
N LYS A 36 1.87 -1.27 -4.60
CA LYS A 36 3.01 -2.16 -4.43
C LYS A 36 2.83 -3.06 -3.22
N PHE A 37 3.24 -4.31 -3.38
CA PHE A 37 3.15 -5.32 -2.34
C PHE A 37 4.00 -4.92 -1.13
N ASN A 38 3.52 -5.20 0.07
CA ASN A 38 4.28 -4.97 1.28
C ASN A 38 3.94 -6.06 2.31
N MET A 39 4.98 -6.67 2.85
CA MET A 39 4.87 -7.71 3.87
C MET A 39 5.78 -7.42 5.06
N SER A 40 5.51 -8.05 6.20
CA SER A 40 6.42 -7.97 7.34
C SER A 40 6.46 -9.26 8.13
N TYR A 41 7.65 -9.58 8.65
CA TYR A 41 7.81 -10.65 9.63
C TYR A 41 7.27 -10.19 10.98
N ILE A 42 6.68 -11.11 11.74
CA ILE A 42 6.30 -10.89 13.13
C ILE A 42 6.92 -11.99 13.99
N TYR A 43 7.83 -11.57 14.87
CA TYR A 43 8.70 -12.47 15.62
C TYR A 43 8.83 -12.08 17.10
N PHE A 44 8.92 -10.78 17.38
CA PHE A 44 9.10 -10.24 18.73
C PHE A 44 7.76 -9.84 19.35
N GLY A 45 7.75 -9.66 20.67
CA GLY A 45 6.60 -9.17 21.42
C GLY A 45 5.63 -10.28 21.84
N ASP A 46 4.52 -9.85 22.42
CA ASP A 46 3.45 -10.73 22.88
C ASP A 46 2.34 -10.79 21.83
N LYS A 47 1.64 -11.93 21.70
CA LYS A 47 0.54 -12.08 20.73
C LYS A 47 -0.53 -11.00 20.89
N SER A 48 -0.76 -10.54 22.12
CA SER A 48 -1.72 -9.47 22.41
C SER A 48 -1.39 -8.16 21.69
N THR A 49 -0.14 -7.90 21.32
CA THR A 49 0.28 -6.67 20.65
C THR A 49 0.30 -6.79 19.12
N TYR A 50 0.12 -7.99 18.57
CA TYR A 50 0.29 -8.23 17.12
C TYR A 50 -0.74 -7.47 16.29
N LEU A 51 -1.99 -7.41 16.76
CA LEU A 51 -3.03 -6.66 16.06
C LEU A 51 -2.72 -5.16 16.06
N ASP A 52 -2.31 -4.60 17.19
CA ASP A 52 -1.96 -3.18 17.29
C ASP A 52 -0.78 -2.84 16.35
N CYS A 53 0.22 -3.73 16.27
CA CYS A 53 1.30 -3.62 15.31
C CYS A 53 0.81 -3.56 13.86
N VAL A 54 -0.17 -4.39 13.49
CA VAL A 54 -0.76 -4.37 12.14
C VAL A 54 -1.58 -3.10 11.90
N GLU A 55 -2.41 -2.68 12.85
CA GLU A 55 -3.22 -1.45 12.74
C GLU A 55 -2.34 -0.20 12.58
N ASN A 56 -1.21 -0.15 13.28
CA ASN A 56 -0.23 0.92 13.16
C ASN A 56 0.36 1.05 11.74
N THR A 57 0.22 0.02 10.90
CA THR A 57 0.68 0.08 9.50
C THR A 57 -0.24 0.88 8.58
N LYS A 58 -1.42 1.30 9.07
CA LYS A 58 -2.40 2.11 8.33
C LYS A 58 -2.81 1.50 6.99
N GLY A 59 -2.95 0.16 6.98
CA GLY A 59 -3.33 -0.62 5.80
C GLY A 59 -2.22 -0.75 4.75
N SER A 60 -0.98 -0.40 5.09
CA SER A 60 0.18 -0.52 4.20
C SER A 60 0.58 -1.98 3.95
N ILE A 61 0.30 -2.90 4.88
CA ILE A 61 0.67 -4.32 4.77
C ILE A 61 -0.44 -5.14 4.08
N LYS A 62 -0.05 -6.04 3.18
CA LYS A 62 -0.93 -7.02 2.52
C LYS A 62 -0.69 -8.46 2.97
N GLU A 63 0.45 -8.72 3.60
CA GLU A 63 0.81 -10.05 4.09
C GLU A 63 1.66 -9.97 5.35
N ILE A 64 1.39 -10.84 6.30
CA ILE A 64 2.21 -11.01 7.50
C ILE A 64 2.82 -12.41 7.53
N SER A 65 4.06 -12.48 8.02
CA SER A 65 4.82 -13.72 8.14
C SER A 65 5.16 -14.00 9.60
N PRO A 66 4.27 -14.68 10.35
CA PRO A 66 4.52 -15.04 11.74
C PRO A 66 5.40 -16.28 11.90
N ASN A 67 6.08 -16.36 13.04
CA ASN A 67 6.98 -17.46 13.43
C ASN A 67 6.25 -18.73 13.89
N TYR A 68 5.26 -19.17 13.13
CA TYR A 68 4.43 -20.31 13.49
C TYR A 68 5.11 -21.65 13.24
N PHE A 69 6.12 -21.70 12.38
CA PHE A 69 6.77 -22.95 11.98
C PHE A 69 8.27 -22.95 12.28
N ASP A 70 8.66 -23.93 13.08
CA ASP A 70 10.03 -24.32 13.38
C ASP A 70 10.31 -25.72 12.82
N LEU A 71 11.52 -26.23 13.06
CA LEU A 71 11.88 -27.62 12.86
C LEU A 71 12.10 -28.34 14.20
N ASN A 72 11.59 -29.57 14.31
CA ASN A 72 11.99 -30.51 15.37
C ASN A 72 13.40 -31.03 15.11
N ALA A 73 14.06 -31.60 16.13
CA ALA A 73 15.45 -32.08 16.03
C ALA A 73 15.70 -33.15 14.94
N ASP A 74 14.65 -33.80 14.44
CA ASP A 74 14.67 -34.78 13.35
C ASP A 74 14.34 -34.17 11.96
N GLY A 75 14.11 -32.86 11.89
CA GLY A 75 13.77 -32.12 10.67
C GLY A 75 12.29 -32.17 10.26
N SER A 76 11.39 -32.72 11.09
CA SER A 76 9.94 -32.58 10.88
C SER A 76 9.44 -31.19 11.28
N LEU A 77 8.26 -30.81 10.77
CA LEU A 77 7.60 -29.56 11.10
C LEU A 77 7.25 -29.48 12.59
N LYS A 78 7.56 -28.34 13.21
CA LYS A 78 7.15 -28.00 14.57
C LYS A 78 6.24 -26.77 14.52
N ILE A 79 5.00 -26.94 14.98
CA ILE A 79 4.10 -25.81 15.22
C ILE A 79 4.52 -25.11 16.51
N THR A 80 4.86 -23.83 16.45
CA THR A 80 5.31 -23.09 17.62
C THR A 80 4.12 -22.71 18.52
N SER A 81 4.42 -22.36 19.77
CA SER A 81 3.42 -21.79 20.67
C SER A 81 2.93 -20.40 20.20
N ALA A 82 3.54 -19.80 19.17
CA ALA A 82 3.14 -18.51 18.63
C ALA A 82 1.84 -18.58 17.80
N LEU A 83 1.47 -19.76 17.27
CA LEU A 83 0.27 -19.93 16.45
C LEU A 83 -1.00 -19.39 17.15
N ASP A 84 -1.79 -18.59 16.43
CA ASP A 84 -3.01 -17.97 16.94
C ASP A 84 -4.06 -17.86 15.84
N THR A 85 -5.09 -18.69 15.91
CA THR A 85 -6.19 -18.74 14.91
C THR A 85 -7.12 -17.53 14.99
N SER A 86 -7.23 -16.89 16.15
CA SER A 86 -8.00 -15.64 16.28
C SER A 86 -7.28 -14.51 15.55
N PHE A 87 -5.95 -14.45 15.65
CA PHE A 87 -5.17 -13.47 14.89
C PHE A 87 -5.27 -13.71 13.38
N ILE A 88 -5.18 -14.97 12.92
CA ILE A 88 -5.38 -15.33 11.50
C ILE A 88 -6.72 -14.82 10.98
N SER A 89 -7.82 -15.12 11.68
CA SER A 89 -9.17 -14.69 11.30
C SER A 89 -9.28 -13.16 11.19
N ARG A 90 -8.67 -12.42 12.13
CA ARG A 90 -8.68 -10.95 12.10
C ARG A 90 -7.87 -10.36 10.95
N MET A 91 -6.83 -11.05 10.48
CA MET A 91 -6.08 -10.64 9.28
C MET A 91 -6.93 -10.85 8.02
N HIS A 92 -7.62 -11.97 7.92
CA HIS A 92 -8.55 -12.24 6.80
C HIS A 92 -9.69 -11.23 6.72
N GLU A 93 -10.27 -10.83 7.86
CA GLU A 93 -11.28 -9.75 7.94
C GLU A 93 -10.77 -8.42 7.35
N ARG A 94 -9.45 -8.21 7.33
CA ARG A 94 -8.76 -7.02 6.79
C ARG A 94 -8.22 -7.22 5.39
N GLY A 95 -8.42 -8.39 4.78
CA GLY A 95 -7.82 -8.76 3.50
C GLY A 95 -6.29 -8.88 3.55
N ILE A 96 -5.73 -9.18 4.72
CA ILE A 96 -4.30 -9.41 4.93
C ILE A 96 -4.04 -10.92 4.93
N ARG A 97 -3.10 -11.36 4.11
CA ARG A 97 -2.69 -12.78 4.05
C ARG A 97 -1.81 -13.14 5.24
N VAL A 98 -1.93 -14.37 5.71
CA VAL A 98 -1.06 -14.96 6.74
C VAL A 98 -0.26 -16.11 6.16
N ALA A 99 1.01 -15.85 5.83
CA ALA A 99 1.94 -16.82 5.28
C ALA A 99 3.12 -16.98 6.26
N PRO A 100 3.03 -17.88 7.26
CA PRO A 100 4.07 -18.05 8.26
C PRO A 100 5.40 -18.42 7.62
N PHE A 101 6.50 -18.13 8.33
CA PHE A 101 7.80 -18.60 7.90
C PHE A 101 8.22 -19.87 8.62
N LEU A 102 8.95 -20.73 7.89
CA LEU A 102 9.64 -21.90 8.41
C LEU A 102 11.11 -21.57 8.63
N SER A 103 11.58 -21.61 9.88
CA SER A 103 12.98 -21.34 10.21
C SER A 103 13.74 -22.55 10.73
N ASN A 104 15.02 -22.65 10.34
CA ASN A 104 16.00 -23.53 10.99
C ASN A 104 16.83 -22.80 12.06
N HIS A 105 16.54 -21.52 12.34
CA HIS A 105 17.27 -20.69 13.32
C HIS A 105 18.79 -20.72 13.10
N TRP A 106 19.23 -20.60 11.84
CA TRP A 106 20.65 -20.66 11.44
C TRP A 106 21.35 -22.00 11.75
N ASN A 107 20.62 -23.03 12.18
CA ASN A 107 21.21 -24.35 12.43
C ASN A 107 21.31 -25.14 11.12
N ARG A 108 22.51 -25.15 10.54
CA ARG A 108 22.82 -25.87 9.29
C ARG A 108 22.46 -27.36 9.34
N GLU A 109 22.83 -28.07 10.39
CA GLU A 109 22.54 -29.51 10.50
C GLU A 109 21.05 -29.79 10.55
N LEU A 110 20.30 -28.94 11.25
CA LEU A 110 18.84 -29.01 11.31
C LEU A 110 18.20 -28.75 9.94
N GLY A 111 18.69 -27.75 9.20
CA GLY A 111 18.28 -27.48 7.82
C GLY A 111 18.55 -28.69 6.91
N ARG A 112 19.73 -29.31 7.02
CA ARG A 112 20.07 -30.53 6.27
C ARG A 112 19.18 -31.71 6.61
N LYS A 113 18.85 -31.92 7.89
CA LYS A 113 17.89 -32.95 8.31
C LYS A 113 16.52 -32.70 7.69
N ALA A 114 16.02 -31.47 7.73
CA ALA A 114 14.77 -31.09 7.08
C ALA A 114 14.80 -31.40 5.57
N LEU A 115 15.85 -30.97 4.87
CA LEU A 115 15.99 -31.23 3.43
C LEU A 115 16.16 -32.71 3.06
N SER A 116 16.72 -33.53 3.95
CA SER A 116 16.83 -34.99 3.74
C SER A 116 15.48 -35.71 3.71
N ARG A 117 14.43 -35.08 4.26
CA ARG A 117 13.04 -35.56 4.26
C ARG A 117 12.04 -34.57 3.66
N ARG A 118 12.52 -33.70 2.77
CA ARG A 118 11.77 -32.60 2.15
C ARG A 118 10.40 -32.97 1.58
N ASP A 119 10.23 -34.17 1.05
CA ASP A 119 8.94 -34.63 0.55
C ASP A 119 7.89 -34.75 1.66
N LYS A 120 8.25 -35.41 2.78
CA LYS A 120 7.40 -35.52 3.96
C LYS A 120 7.20 -34.19 4.66
N LEU A 121 8.25 -33.38 4.77
CA LEU A 121 8.15 -32.04 5.34
C LEU A 121 7.19 -31.16 4.52
N ALA A 122 7.20 -31.28 3.19
CA ALA A 122 6.24 -30.58 2.35
C ALA A 122 4.80 -31.02 2.62
N ASP A 123 4.54 -32.33 2.84
CA ASP A 123 3.21 -32.81 3.26
C ASP A 123 2.78 -32.20 4.60
N GLU A 124 3.68 -32.22 5.60
CA GLU A 124 3.41 -31.68 6.94
C GLU A 124 3.05 -30.17 6.89
N ILE A 125 3.75 -29.40 6.04
CA ILE A 125 3.49 -27.96 5.84
C ILE A 125 2.14 -27.74 5.16
N VAL A 126 1.84 -28.49 4.09
CA VAL A 126 0.55 -28.37 3.39
C VAL A 126 -0.62 -28.74 4.31
N ASP A 127 -0.47 -29.79 5.11
CA ASP A 127 -1.46 -30.20 6.11
C ASP A 127 -1.67 -29.11 7.17
N ALA A 128 -0.59 -28.47 7.64
CA ALA A 128 -0.68 -27.37 8.60
C ALA A 128 -1.37 -26.14 7.98
N ILE A 129 -1.04 -25.79 6.74
CA ILE A 129 -1.67 -24.67 6.01
C ILE A 129 -3.17 -24.89 5.88
N ALA A 130 -3.60 -26.10 5.52
CA ALA A 130 -5.01 -26.45 5.43
C ALA A 130 -5.70 -26.45 6.81
N ARG A 131 -5.04 -27.00 7.83
CA ARG A 131 -5.60 -27.13 9.19
C ARG A 131 -5.87 -25.78 9.85
N TYR A 132 -4.99 -24.80 9.65
CA TYR A 132 -5.03 -23.51 10.34
C TYR A 132 -5.53 -22.37 9.46
N ASP A 133 -6.03 -22.67 8.26
CA ASP A 133 -6.49 -21.70 7.27
C ASP A 133 -5.44 -20.63 6.95
N LEU A 134 -4.20 -21.06 6.71
CA LEU A 134 -3.11 -20.14 6.36
C LEU A 134 -3.10 -19.86 4.86
N ASP A 135 -2.61 -18.69 4.46
CA ASP A 135 -2.59 -18.27 3.07
C ASP A 135 -1.36 -18.74 2.30
N GLY A 136 -0.41 -19.40 2.97
CA GLY A 136 0.80 -19.86 2.34
C GLY A 136 1.93 -20.14 3.32
N ILE A 137 3.15 -20.04 2.81
CA ILE A 137 4.38 -20.27 3.55
C ILE A 137 5.52 -19.41 2.99
N ASN A 138 6.39 -18.92 3.87
CA ASN A 138 7.69 -18.37 3.51
C ASN A 138 8.81 -19.31 4.01
N ILE A 139 9.66 -19.80 3.12
CA ILE A 139 10.75 -20.70 3.50
C ILE A 139 11.99 -19.88 3.86
N ASP A 140 12.41 -19.99 5.12
CA ASP A 140 13.51 -19.24 5.73
C ASP A 140 14.54 -20.20 6.32
N ILE A 141 15.03 -21.11 5.48
CA ILE A 141 16.14 -22.01 5.83
C ILE A 141 17.45 -21.30 5.48
N GLU A 142 18.22 -20.99 6.51
CA GLU A 142 19.44 -20.19 6.46
C GLU A 142 20.70 -21.01 6.81
N ASP A 143 21.87 -20.42 6.53
CA ASP A 143 23.18 -21.02 6.79
C ASP A 143 23.41 -22.42 6.17
N LEU A 144 22.77 -22.74 5.05
CA LEU A 144 23.15 -23.91 4.24
C LEU A 144 24.43 -23.63 3.43
N THR A 145 24.84 -24.51 2.52
CA THR A 145 25.94 -24.22 1.57
C THR A 145 25.54 -24.61 0.15
N GLY A 146 26.44 -24.37 -0.83
CA GLY A 146 26.25 -24.82 -2.21
C GLY A 146 26.04 -26.34 -2.36
N GLU A 147 26.46 -27.16 -1.38
CA GLU A 147 26.20 -28.61 -1.36
C GLU A 147 24.71 -28.93 -1.21
N ASP A 148 23.96 -28.04 -0.56
CA ASP A 148 22.56 -28.25 -0.20
C ASP A 148 21.60 -27.63 -1.23
N ARG A 149 22.13 -26.85 -2.18
CA ARG A 149 21.40 -26.02 -3.16
C ARG A 149 20.32 -26.81 -3.91
N ASP A 150 20.68 -27.96 -4.48
CA ASP A 150 19.75 -28.75 -5.29
C ASP A 150 18.63 -29.36 -4.44
N ASN A 151 18.95 -29.81 -3.22
CA ASN A 151 17.94 -30.32 -2.28
C ASN A 151 16.98 -29.22 -1.82
N TYR A 152 17.48 -27.99 -1.68
CA TYR A 152 16.64 -26.84 -1.32
C TYR A 152 15.70 -26.48 -2.47
N VAL A 153 16.21 -26.39 -3.71
CA VAL A 153 15.37 -26.18 -4.90
C VAL A 153 14.31 -27.26 -5.03
N ASP A 154 14.67 -28.54 -4.84
CA ASP A 154 13.73 -29.65 -4.93
C ASP A 154 12.66 -29.59 -3.82
N PHE A 155 13.00 -29.12 -2.63
CA PHE A 155 12.02 -28.89 -1.55
C PHE A 155 10.98 -27.84 -1.94
N VAL A 156 11.41 -26.70 -2.47
CA VAL A 156 10.49 -25.63 -2.91
C VAL A 156 9.64 -26.10 -4.11
N ARG A 157 10.22 -26.89 -5.02
CA ARG A 157 9.46 -27.53 -6.12
C ARG A 157 8.36 -28.46 -5.59
N LEU A 158 8.67 -29.32 -4.63
CA LEU A 158 7.71 -30.25 -4.01
C LEU A 158 6.60 -29.50 -3.28
N LEU A 159 6.94 -28.44 -2.54
CA LEU A 159 5.95 -27.56 -1.91
C LEU A 159 5.01 -26.94 -2.94
N ARG A 160 5.54 -26.36 -4.04
CA ARG A 160 4.68 -25.79 -5.08
C ARG A 160 3.76 -26.83 -5.70
N GLN A 161 4.25 -28.05 -5.91
CA GLN A 161 3.44 -29.15 -6.47
C GLN A 161 2.28 -29.55 -5.55
N LYS A 162 2.50 -29.51 -4.23
CA LYS A 162 1.54 -29.99 -3.23
C LYS A 162 0.61 -28.90 -2.69
N LEU A 163 1.04 -27.63 -2.74
CA LEU A 163 0.22 -26.49 -2.29
C LEU A 163 -1.00 -26.27 -3.20
N PRO A 164 -2.19 -26.04 -2.62
CA PRO A 164 -3.35 -25.63 -3.40
C PRO A 164 -3.11 -24.34 -4.18
N GLN A 165 -3.77 -24.21 -5.34
CA GLN A 165 -3.73 -22.98 -6.13
C GLN A 165 -4.20 -21.78 -5.29
N GLY A 166 -3.50 -20.65 -5.44
CA GLY A 166 -3.79 -19.40 -4.72
C GLY A 166 -3.08 -19.27 -3.37
N LYS A 167 -2.47 -20.35 -2.84
CA LYS A 167 -1.59 -20.25 -1.66
C LYS A 167 -0.22 -19.69 -2.05
N VAL A 168 0.28 -18.77 -1.22
CA VAL A 168 1.59 -18.15 -1.37
C VAL A 168 2.69 -19.15 -1.03
N LEU A 169 3.73 -19.20 -1.84
CA LEU A 169 5.01 -19.82 -1.51
C LEU A 169 6.11 -18.82 -1.79
N ALA A 170 6.72 -18.31 -0.73
CA ALA A 170 7.84 -17.38 -0.74
C ALA A 170 9.11 -18.07 -0.25
N VAL A 171 10.26 -17.50 -0.59
CA VAL A 171 11.56 -17.97 -0.09
C VAL A 171 12.40 -16.75 0.32
N SER A 172 12.85 -16.70 1.57
CA SER A 172 13.88 -15.78 2.01
C SER A 172 15.23 -16.19 1.43
N VAL A 173 15.94 -15.26 0.81
CA VAL A 173 17.26 -15.52 0.23
C VAL A 173 18.30 -14.50 0.72
N ALA A 174 19.49 -15.01 1.00
CA ALA A 174 20.65 -14.19 1.32
C ALA A 174 21.07 -13.36 0.13
N CYS A 175 21.24 -12.04 0.31
CA CYS A 175 21.78 -11.19 -0.74
C CYS A 175 23.18 -11.63 -1.20
N ASN A 176 23.39 -11.67 -2.51
CA ASN A 176 24.65 -12.10 -3.12
C ASN A 176 25.20 -11.12 -4.18
N PRO A 177 25.42 -9.84 -3.83
CA PRO A 177 25.86 -8.81 -4.79
C PRO A 177 27.22 -9.11 -5.44
N LYS A 178 28.02 -9.99 -4.83
CA LYS A 178 29.35 -10.39 -5.34
C LYS A 178 29.33 -11.71 -6.11
N GLY A 179 28.16 -12.32 -6.33
CA GLY A 179 28.04 -13.59 -7.04
C GLY A 179 28.86 -14.73 -6.41
N LEU A 180 28.94 -14.78 -5.08
CA LEU A 180 29.63 -15.81 -4.33
C LEU A 180 29.04 -17.19 -4.65
N THR A 181 29.91 -18.14 -4.96
CA THR A 181 29.57 -19.54 -5.27
C THR A 181 29.93 -20.49 -4.13
N SER A 182 30.39 -19.95 -3.00
CA SER A 182 30.67 -20.68 -1.76
C SER A 182 30.06 -19.96 -0.55
N GLY A 183 30.06 -20.63 0.61
CA GLY A 183 29.38 -20.13 1.80
C GLY A 183 27.86 -20.25 1.70
N TRP A 184 27.15 -19.57 2.59
CA TRP A 184 25.70 -19.68 2.69
C TRP A 184 24.93 -19.01 1.55
N GLN A 185 25.48 -17.96 0.95
CA GLN A 185 24.91 -17.33 -0.24
C GLN A 185 24.79 -18.31 -1.42
N ALA A 186 25.70 -19.30 -1.50
CA ALA A 186 25.69 -20.29 -2.56
C ALA A 186 24.56 -21.32 -2.46
N SER A 187 23.88 -21.40 -1.29
CA SER A 187 22.75 -22.30 -1.09
C SER A 187 21.50 -21.90 -1.88
N TYR A 188 21.41 -20.64 -2.32
CA TYR A 188 20.24 -20.09 -2.99
C TYR A 188 20.42 -20.06 -4.51
N ASP A 189 19.73 -20.95 -5.21
CA ASP A 189 19.55 -20.85 -6.66
C ASP A 189 18.42 -19.87 -6.99
N TYR A 190 18.75 -18.59 -7.17
CA TYR A 190 17.75 -17.54 -7.40
C TYR A 190 16.81 -17.88 -8.57
N ALA A 191 17.36 -18.32 -9.70
CA ALA A 191 16.57 -18.62 -10.89
C ALA A 191 15.66 -19.83 -10.64
N ALA A 192 16.21 -20.93 -10.13
CA ALA A 192 15.43 -22.15 -9.91
C ALA A 192 14.39 -22.00 -8.79
N LEU A 193 14.72 -21.30 -7.69
CA LEU A 193 13.76 -21.00 -6.62
C LEU A 193 12.62 -20.13 -7.15
N SER A 194 12.92 -19.10 -7.95
CA SER A 194 11.90 -18.21 -8.50
C SER A 194 10.92 -18.87 -9.48
N ASN A 195 11.31 -20.01 -10.09
CA ASN A 195 10.41 -20.80 -10.94
C ASN A 195 9.29 -21.46 -10.13
N TYR A 196 9.53 -21.74 -8.85
CA TYR A 196 8.58 -22.43 -7.98
C TYR A 196 7.97 -21.52 -6.91
N SER A 197 8.54 -20.35 -6.62
CA SER A 197 7.97 -19.39 -5.68
C SER A 197 7.17 -18.27 -6.35
N ASP A 198 6.26 -17.66 -5.59
CA ASP A 198 5.53 -16.45 -5.99
C ASP A 198 6.44 -15.23 -5.90
N TYR A 199 7.36 -15.23 -4.93
CA TYR A 199 8.41 -14.22 -4.82
C TYR A 199 9.62 -14.72 -4.02
N LEU A 200 10.76 -14.07 -4.22
CA LEU A 200 11.92 -14.16 -3.34
C LEU A 200 11.97 -12.92 -2.44
N MET A 201 12.10 -13.14 -1.13
CA MET A 201 12.36 -12.07 -0.17
C MET A 201 13.87 -11.87 -0.06
N LEU A 202 14.39 -10.80 -0.66
CA LEU A 202 15.80 -10.45 -0.55
C LEU A 202 16.10 -9.88 0.83
N MET A 203 16.86 -10.62 1.64
CA MET A 203 17.31 -10.15 2.96
C MET A 203 18.44 -9.13 2.81
N ALA A 204 18.11 -7.94 2.27
CA ALA A 204 19.02 -6.85 1.93
C ALA A 204 19.43 -6.03 3.16
N TYR A 205 19.85 -6.74 4.21
CA TYR A 205 20.33 -6.22 5.47
C TYR A 205 21.40 -7.16 6.03
N ASP A 206 22.00 -6.75 7.15
CA ASP A 206 23.15 -7.43 7.75
C ASP A 206 24.41 -7.46 6.88
N GLU A 207 24.61 -6.42 6.07
CA GLU A 207 25.90 -6.12 5.43
C GLU A 207 27.02 -6.09 6.48
N HIS A 208 26.73 -5.46 7.62
CA HIS A 208 27.48 -5.57 8.86
C HIS A 208 26.61 -6.28 9.90
N TYR A 209 27.15 -7.33 10.53
CA TYR A 209 26.39 -8.29 11.34
C TYR A 209 26.98 -8.48 12.76
N ASN A 210 26.32 -9.29 13.60
CA ASN A 210 26.78 -9.60 14.96
C ASN A 210 28.12 -10.35 14.91
N GLY A 211 29.12 -9.85 15.64
CA GLY A 211 30.49 -10.37 15.56
C GLY A 211 31.32 -9.83 14.38
N GLY A 212 30.71 -9.08 13.46
CA GLY A 212 31.40 -8.40 12.36
C GLY A 212 31.93 -7.01 12.73
N GLY A 213 32.71 -6.42 11.81
CA GLY A 213 33.18 -5.04 11.92
C GLY A 213 32.03 -4.03 11.87
N ALA A 214 32.21 -2.86 12.52
CA ALA A 214 31.19 -1.82 12.55
C ALA A 214 30.95 -1.18 11.18
N GLY A 215 29.68 -0.99 10.82
CA GLY A 215 29.26 -0.36 9.57
C GLY A 215 27.74 -0.40 9.39
N PRO A 216 27.22 0.14 8.28
CA PRO A 216 25.79 0.21 7.99
C PRO A 216 25.13 -1.17 7.99
N VAL A 217 23.88 -1.26 8.47
CA VAL A 217 23.14 -2.53 8.39
C VAL A 217 22.76 -2.85 6.95
N ALA A 218 22.42 -1.84 6.16
CA ALA A 218 22.03 -1.97 4.77
C ALA A 218 22.43 -0.71 3.99
N SER A 219 23.70 -0.57 3.60
CA SER A 219 24.09 0.57 2.78
C SER A 219 23.36 0.55 1.43
N ILE A 220 23.04 1.73 0.88
CA ILE A 220 22.27 1.80 -0.37
C ILE A 220 23.00 1.12 -1.54
N GLY A 221 24.34 1.14 -1.56
CA GLY A 221 25.15 0.46 -2.56
C GLY A 221 25.00 -1.06 -2.47
N PHE A 222 25.16 -1.64 -1.26
CA PHE A 222 24.93 -3.06 -1.03
C PHE A 222 23.50 -3.49 -1.43
N VAL A 223 22.50 -2.70 -1.06
CA VAL A 223 21.11 -2.97 -1.41
C VAL A 223 20.90 -2.94 -2.93
N GLU A 224 21.36 -1.89 -3.61
CA GLU A 224 21.16 -1.73 -5.05
C GLU A 224 21.90 -2.80 -5.85
N ASP A 225 23.13 -3.14 -5.48
CA ASP A 225 23.90 -4.20 -6.15
C ASP A 225 23.27 -5.59 -5.92
N SER A 226 22.64 -5.80 -4.76
CA SER A 226 21.90 -7.04 -4.48
C SER A 226 20.64 -7.15 -5.34
N ILE A 227 19.94 -6.03 -5.58
CA ILE A 227 18.80 -5.98 -6.51
C ILE A 227 19.26 -6.29 -7.93
N LYS A 228 20.35 -5.65 -8.41
CA LYS A 228 20.90 -5.90 -9.75
C LYS A 228 21.28 -7.37 -9.95
N TYR A 229 21.94 -7.97 -8.98
CA TYR A 229 22.27 -9.40 -9.01
C TYR A 229 21.02 -10.29 -9.14
N ALA A 230 19.95 -9.96 -8.40
CA ALA A 230 18.70 -10.70 -8.45
C ALA A 230 18.00 -10.54 -9.80
N LEU A 231 17.96 -9.35 -10.38
CA LEU A 231 17.30 -9.04 -11.65
C LEU A 231 17.92 -9.74 -12.86
N GLU A 232 19.20 -10.13 -12.80
CA GLU A 232 19.81 -10.97 -13.82
C GLU A 232 19.23 -12.39 -13.86
N ARG A 233 18.47 -12.80 -12.83
CA ARG A 233 18.05 -14.20 -12.60
C ARG A 233 16.56 -14.35 -12.33
N VAL A 234 15.89 -13.29 -11.87
CA VAL A 234 14.53 -13.33 -11.35
C VAL A 234 13.73 -12.16 -11.94
N PRO A 235 12.52 -12.39 -12.46
CA PRO A 235 11.64 -11.32 -12.90
C PRO A 235 11.36 -10.32 -11.79
N SER A 236 11.33 -9.02 -12.09
CA SER A 236 11.25 -7.96 -11.08
C SER A 236 9.96 -8.05 -10.25
N GLU A 237 8.86 -8.50 -10.85
CA GLU A 237 7.55 -8.74 -10.22
C GLU A 237 7.54 -9.89 -9.20
N LYS A 238 8.65 -10.65 -9.10
CA LYS A 238 8.88 -11.69 -8.09
C LYS A 238 9.93 -11.29 -7.05
N ILE A 239 10.43 -10.06 -7.05
CA ILE A 239 11.44 -9.60 -6.10
C ILE A 239 10.78 -8.74 -5.03
N VAL A 240 10.91 -9.16 -3.77
CA VAL A 240 10.50 -8.39 -2.59
C VAL A 240 11.77 -7.92 -1.88
N LEU A 241 11.90 -6.60 -1.70
CA LEU A 241 13.08 -5.99 -1.08
C LEU A 241 12.95 -5.94 0.44
N GLY A 242 13.88 -6.58 1.16
CA GLY A 242 13.99 -6.55 2.60
C GLY A 242 14.45 -5.20 3.16
N ILE A 243 13.70 -4.66 4.11
CA ILE A 243 14.00 -3.42 4.83
C ILE A 243 14.21 -3.73 6.32
N PRO A 244 15.36 -3.38 6.91
CA PRO A 244 15.60 -3.61 8.33
C PRO A 244 14.93 -2.52 9.18
N PHE A 245 14.12 -2.95 10.13
CA PHE A 245 13.59 -2.12 11.23
C PHE A 245 14.44 -2.28 12.50
N PHE A 246 15.75 -2.41 12.32
CA PHE A 246 16.71 -2.53 13.40
C PHE A 246 18.05 -1.88 13.03
N GLY A 247 18.90 -1.71 14.03
CA GLY A 247 20.28 -1.31 13.88
C GLY A 247 21.22 -2.21 14.67
N ARG A 248 22.51 -1.89 14.65
CA ARG A 248 23.55 -2.63 15.35
C ARG A 248 24.47 -1.72 16.15
N ILE A 249 24.88 -2.21 17.32
CA ILE A 249 25.63 -1.47 18.33
C ILE A 249 27.01 -2.12 18.52
N TRP A 250 28.06 -1.29 18.52
CA TRP A 250 29.44 -1.67 18.84
C TRP A 250 29.98 -0.79 19.97
N ARG A 251 30.71 -1.39 20.93
CA ARG A 251 31.42 -0.63 21.97
C ARG A 251 32.86 -0.37 21.53
N ASN A 252 33.30 0.89 21.63
CA ASN A 252 34.70 1.25 21.40
C ASN A 252 35.58 0.55 22.45
N GLY A 253 36.62 -0.15 22.00
CA GLY A 253 37.48 -0.94 22.88
C GLY A 253 36.98 -2.37 23.17
N GLY A 254 35.88 -2.82 22.54
CA GLY A 254 35.45 -4.23 22.55
C GLY A 254 34.32 -4.57 23.55
N GLY A 255 33.97 -5.85 23.60
CA GLY A 255 32.92 -6.42 24.48
C GLY A 255 31.51 -6.45 23.89
N ILE A 256 31.09 -5.39 23.17
CA ILE A 256 29.86 -5.39 22.37
C ILE A 256 30.24 -5.23 20.89
N VAL A 257 29.87 -6.20 20.06
CA VAL A 257 30.24 -6.26 18.64
C VAL A 257 29.00 -6.58 17.81
N GLY A 258 28.38 -5.57 17.21
CA GLY A 258 27.24 -5.74 16.31
C GLY A 258 25.96 -6.23 16.98
N GLN A 259 25.72 -5.85 18.25
CA GLN A 259 24.50 -6.21 18.97
C GLN A 259 23.28 -5.59 18.27
N GLY A 260 22.31 -6.41 17.88
CA GLY A 260 21.06 -5.94 17.28
C GLY A 260 20.19 -5.18 18.29
N ALA A 261 19.49 -4.15 17.81
CA ALA A 261 18.54 -3.34 18.58
C ALA A 261 17.42 -2.82 17.65
N SER A 262 16.16 -2.76 18.12
CA SER A 262 15.07 -2.17 17.34
C SER A 262 15.33 -0.68 17.07
N LEU A 263 14.72 -0.10 16.03
CA LEU A 263 14.81 1.35 15.82
C LEU A 263 14.24 2.13 17.01
N LYS A 264 13.15 1.63 17.62
CA LYS A 264 12.58 2.23 18.84
C LYS A 264 13.59 2.28 19.98
N ASP A 265 14.30 1.18 20.24
CA ASP A 265 15.30 1.14 21.32
C ASP A 265 16.50 2.04 21.01
N ILE A 266 16.91 2.09 19.73
CA ILE A 266 18.03 2.94 19.30
C ILE A 266 17.70 4.43 19.49
N GLU A 267 16.52 4.87 19.07
CA GLU A 267 16.08 6.25 19.29
C GLU A 267 15.98 6.58 20.79
N ALA A 268 15.48 5.64 21.60
CA ALA A 268 15.44 5.79 23.05
C ALA A 268 16.86 5.92 23.65
N LEU A 269 17.82 5.12 23.19
CA LEU A 269 19.22 5.22 23.61
C LEU A 269 19.85 6.56 23.20
N ILE A 270 19.65 7.00 21.96
CA ILE A 270 20.17 8.28 21.45
C ILE A 270 19.63 9.43 22.30
N ALA A 271 18.32 9.47 22.54
CA ALA A 271 17.70 10.51 23.35
C ALA A 271 18.23 10.48 24.80
N ARG A 272 18.25 9.30 25.43
CA ARG A 272 18.65 9.11 26.83
C ARG A 272 20.08 9.54 27.11
N TYR A 273 21.01 9.21 26.21
CA TYR A 273 22.44 9.48 26.38
C TYR A 273 22.95 10.66 25.55
N ARG A 274 22.03 11.50 25.02
CA ARG A 274 22.34 12.68 24.21
C ARG A 274 23.32 12.36 23.07
N GLY A 275 23.01 11.29 22.34
CA GLY A 275 23.82 10.77 21.25
C GLY A 275 24.05 11.79 20.14
N GLN A 276 25.24 11.75 19.54
CA GLN A 276 25.55 12.52 18.35
C GLN A 276 25.14 11.72 17.11
N VAL A 277 24.20 12.24 16.34
CA VAL A 277 23.71 11.61 15.10
C VAL A 277 24.36 12.29 13.89
N SER A 278 24.83 11.48 12.95
CA SER A 278 25.36 11.90 11.65
C SER A 278 24.75 11.03 10.56
N PHE A 279 24.58 11.59 9.36
CA PHE A 279 24.12 10.82 8.19
C PHE A 279 25.27 10.65 7.21
N ASP A 280 25.59 9.42 6.86
CA ASP A 280 26.61 9.12 5.84
C ASP A 280 25.95 9.06 4.47
N TYR A 281 26.27 10.03 3.60
CA TYR A 281 25.69 10.12 2.26
C TYR A 281 26.32 9.17 1.24
N ALA A 282 27.49 8.57 1.53
CA ALA A 282 28.04 7.53 0.67
C ALA A 282 27.27 6.21 0.87
N TYR A 283 26.90 5.90 2.12
CA TYR A 283 26.13 4.71 2.44
C TYR A 283 24.61 4.94 2.49
N TYR A 284 24.17 6.20 2.50
CA TYR A 284 22.79 6.60 2.82
C TYR A 284 22.27 5.92 4.09
N SER A 285 23.07 5.96 5.15
CA SER A 285 22.78 5.30 6.42
C SER A 285 23.08 6.23 7.59
N PRO A 286 22.20 6.34 8.60
CA PRO A 286 22.48 7.07 9.81
C PRO A 286 23.44 6.31 10.73
N LYS A 287 24.25 7.09 11.43
CA LYS A 287 25.17 6.64 12.46
C LYS A 287 24.99 7.50 13.70
N ALA A 288 24.91 6.86 14.86
CA ALA A 288 24.91 7.54 16.15
C ALA A 288 26.14 7.14 16.97
N VAL A 289 26.63 8.08 17.78
CA VAL A 289 27.61 7.82 18.84
C VAL A 289 27.02 8.23 20.17
N ILE A 290 26.89 7.27 21.09
CA ILE A 290 26.43 7.52 22.48
C ILE A 290 27.58 7.26 23.45
N THR A 291 27.58 7.96 24.58
CA THR A 291 28.50 7.67 25.69
C THR A 291 27.71 7.46 26.96
N ILE A 292 27.82 6.26 27.53
CA ILE A 292 27.23 5.90 28.83
C ILE A 292 28.30 6.14 29.89
N LYS A 293 28.09 7.08 30.81
CA LYS A 293 29.03 7.35 31.90
C LYS A 293 28.93 6.27 32.98
N THR A 294 29.94 6.20 33.85
CA THR A 294 29.95 5.31 35.01
C THR A 294 28.75 5.57 35.93
N THR A 295 28.34 6.83 36.08
CA THR A 295 27.21 7.28 36.91
C THR A 295 25.83 7.06 36.28
N ASP A 296 25.75 6.84 34.97
CA ASP A 296 24.45 6.73 34.30
C ASP A 296 23.79 5.37 34.58
N GLU A 297 22.48 5.26 34.45
CA GLU A 297 21.82 3.95 34.43
C GLU A 297 22.31 3.13 33.23
N LYS A 298 22.48 1.81 33.40
CA LYS A 298 22.95 0.90 32.35
C LYS A 298 21.76 0.22 31.68
N PRO A 299 21.52 0.45 30.37
CA PRO A 299 20.37 -0.10 29.68
C PRO A 299 20.64 -1.56 29.31
N TYR A 300 19.56 -2.30 29.07
CA TYR A 300 19.59 -3.66 28.53
C TYR A 300 18.93 -3.66 27.16
N ILE A 301 19.60 -4.25 26.18
CA ILE A 301 19.08 -4.45 24.83
C ILE A 301 19.03 -5.95 24.57
N TYR A 302 17.83 -6.50 24.41
CA TYR A 302 17.60 -7.95 24.23
C TYR A 302 18.39 -8.83 25.22
N GLY A 303 18.33 -8.47 26.50
CA GLY A 303 19.02 -9.18 27.59
C GLY A 303 20.50 -8.86 27.75
N LYS A 304 21.10 -8.07 26.84
CA LYS A 304 22.51 -7.66 26.92
C LYS A 304 22.65 -6.28 27.54
N ARG A 305 23.36 -6.22 28.67
CA ARG A 305 23.67 -4.96 29.37
C ARG A 305 24.70 -4.13 28.59
N LEU A 306 24.46 -2.84 28.44
CA LEU A 306 25.45 -1.89 27.92
C LEU A 306 26.13 -1.16 29.09
N ASP A 307 27.40 -1.49 29.34
CA ASP A 307 28.21 -0.87 30.40
C ASP A 307 28.70 0.54 30.06
N ALA A 308 29.36 1.20 31.01
CA ALA A 308 29.96 2.51 30.77
C ALA A 308 30.97 2.46 29.62
N GLY A 309 30.86 3.38 28.67
CA GLY A 309 31.71 3.42 27.49
C GLY A 309 31.07 4.18 26.34
N THR A 310 31.82 4.31 25.27
CA THR A 310 31.36 4.93 24.02
C THR A 310 30.94 3.84 23.04
N TYR A 311 29.78 4.03 22.42
CA TYR A 311 29.20 3.09 21.48
C TYR A 311 28.96 3.76 20.14
N THR A 312 29.27 3.03 19.07
CA THR A 312 28.89 3.36 17.70
C THR A 312 27.68 2.54 17.32
N ILE A 313 26.65 3.20 16.78
CA ILE A 313 25.40 2.58 16.36
C ILE A 313 25.16 2.92 14.89
N TRP A 314 24.98 1.90 14.05
CA TRP A 314 24.50 2.06 12.69
C TRP A 314 23.09 1.51 12.60
N TYR A 315 22.17 2.25 11.99
CA TYR A 315 20.75 1.93 12.02
C TYR A 315 20.05 2.47 10.79
N GLU A 316 18.72 2.42 10.77
CA GLU A 316 17.89 3.04 9.73
C GLU A 316 17.05 4.19 10.30
N ASN A 317 16.84 5.24 9.52
CA ASN A 317 15.91 6.30 9.85
C ASN A 317 14.99 6.58 8.65
N GLU A 318 14.11 7.58 8.79
CA GLU A 318 13.20 7.96 7.71
C GLU A 318 13.93 8.26 6.39
N GLN A 319 15.04 8.99 6.42
CA GLN A 319 15.79 9.37 5.23
C GLN A 319 16.39 8.14 4.50
N SER A 320 16.98 7.20 5.24
CA SER A 320 17.59 5.99 4.65
C SER A 320 16.54 5.01 4.13
N ILE A 321 15.44 4.79 4.86
CA ILE A 321 14.32 3.93 4.44
C ILE A 321 13.69 4.49 3.16
N LYS A 322 13.42 5.81 3.11
CA LYS A 322 12.86 6.47 1.93
C LYS A 322 13.71 6.26 0.67
N GLN A 323 15.04 6.26 0.77
CA GLN A 323 15.89 5.95 -0.39
C GLN A 323 15.78 4.49 -0.82
N LYS A 324 15.67 3.54 0.11
CA LYS A 324 15.48 2.12 -0.23
C LYS A 324 14.12 1.87 -0.88
N LEU A 325 13.05 2.55 -0.40
CA LEU A 325 11.72 2.47 -1.01
C LEU A 325 11.73 2.96 -2.48
N ARG A 326 12.51 4.00 -2.80
CA ARG A 326 12.68 4.47 -4.19
C ARG A 326 13.24 3.40 -5.13
N LEU A 327 14.07 2.48 -4.63
CA LEU A 327 14.63 1.40 -5.44
C LEU A 327 13.55 0.44 -5.95
N VAL A 328 12.45 0.26 -5.20
CA VAL A 328 11.31 -0.56 -5.62
C VAL A 328 10.70 -0.02 -6.92
N GLN A 329 10.48 1.29 -6.97
CA GLN A 329 9.95 1.96 -8.17
C GLN A 329 10.98 2.00 -9.29
N LYS A 330 12.23 2.37 -8.97
CA LYS A 330 13.35 2.45 -9.94
C LYS A 330 13.54 1.15 -10.73
N TYR A 331 13.37 0.00 -10.07
CA TYR A 331 13.59 -1.31 -10.67
C TYR A 331 12.31 -2.09 -10.98
N GLY A 332 11.13 -1.48 -10.82
CA GLY A 332 9.86 -2.16 -11.08
C GLY A 332 9.67 -3.43 -10.22
N LEU A 333 10.16 -3.43 -8.99
CA LEU A 333 10.08 -4.59 -8.10
C LEU A 333 8.63 -4.85 -7.66
N LYS A 334 8.36 -6.08 -7.19
CA LYS A 334 7.06 -6.47 -6.61
C LYS A 334 6.67 -5.55 -5.47
N GLY A 335 7.61 -5.25 -4.58
CA GLY A 335 7.31 -4.61 -3.32
C GLY A 335 8.41 -4.75 -2.27
N THR A 336 8.03 -4.63 -1.00
CA THR A 336 8.93 -4.70 0.16
C THR A 336 8.53 -5.76 1.17
N GLY A 337 9.53 -6.23 1.92
CA GLY A 337 9.38 -7.03 3.13
C GLY A 337 10.16 -6.36 4.26
N SER A 338 9.76 -6.49 5.52
CA SER A 338 10.56 -5.93 6.62
C SER A 338 10.82 -6.88 7.77
N TRP A 339 12.02 -6.79 8.34
CA TRP A 339 12.39 -7.44 9.59
C TRP A 339 12.60 -6.38 10.69
N SER A 340 11.74 -6.31 11.71
CA SER A 340 10.42 -6.93 11.76
C SER A 340 9.39 -6.00 12.37
N LEU A 341 8.12 -6.30 12.13
CA LEU A 341 6.99 -5.48 12.55
C LEU A 341 7.03 -5.22 14.07
N GLY A 342 6.83 -3.97 14.45
CA GLY A 342 6.89 -3.51 15.83
C GLY A 342 8.26 -2.99 16.27
N GLN A 343 9.32 -3.17 15.47
CA GLN A 343 10.65 -2.62 15.76
C GLN A 343 10.88 -1.22 15.14
N GLU A 344 10.08 -0.84 14.13
CA GLU A 344 10.14 0.45 13.46
C GLU A 344 9.73 1.62 14.37
N ILE A 345 10.12 2.84 14.03
CA ILE A 345 9.61 4.03 14.73
C ILE A 345 8.12 4.24 14.38
N PRO A 346 7.27 4.76 15.30
CA PRO A 346 5.83 4.89 15.06
C PRO A 346 5.46 5.66 13.77
N ASP A 347 6.25 6.68 13.42
CA ASP A 347 6.00 7.52 12.24
C ASP A 347 6.40 6.88 10.91
N THR A 348 7.06 5.71 10.91
CA THR A 348 7.46 4.99 9.69
C THR A 348 6.29 4.80 8.73
N TRP A 349 5.12 4.47 9.26
CA TRP A 349 3.93 4.20 8.47
C TRP A 349 3.22 5.45 7.93
N ASN A 350 3.62 6.66 8.35
CA ASN A 350 3.07 7.91 7.81
C ASN A 350 3.52 8.18 6.36
N TYR A 351 4.68 7.64 5.97
CA TYR A 351 5.25 7.84 4.64
C TYR A 351 5.44 6.55 3.85
N TYR A 352 5.39 5.39 4.50
CA TYR A 352 5.82 4.12 3.89
C TYR A 352 5.07 3.80 2.59
N SER A 353 3.73 3.72 2.64
CA SER A 353 2.89 3.43 1.46
C SER A 353 3.09 4.46 0.36
N LEU A 354 3.15 5.74 0.75
CA LEU A 354 3.33 6.88 -0.16
C LEU A 354 4.64 6.77 -0.96
N TRP A 355 5.76 6.52 -0.28
CA TRP A 355 7.08 6.41 -0.90
C TRP A 355 7.28 5.08 -1.64
N LEU A 356 6.72 3.99 -1.10
CA LEU A 356 6.73 2.68 -1.76
C LEU A 356 6.03 2.73 -3.13
N ASN A 357 4.97 3.54 -3.24
CA ASN A 357 4.16 3.71 -4.45
C ASN A 357 4.62 4.87 -5.36
N GLY A 358 5.83 5.39 -5.17
CA GLY A 358 6.41 6.41 -6.07
C GLY A 358 5.80 7.80 -5.95
N CYS A 359 4.92 8.02 -4.98
CA CYS A 359 4.29 9.30 -4.73
C CYS A 359 5.11 10.06 -3.68
N TYR A 360 6.05 10.92 -4.06
CA TYR A 360 7.00 11.54 -3.11
C TYR A 360 6.53 12.88 -2.51
N TYR A 361 5.23 12.99 -2.21
CA TYR A 361 4.63 14.24 -1.72
C TYR A 361 4.83 14.43 -0.21
N ALA A 362 5.65 15.39 0.21
CA ALA A 362 5.96 15.62 1.62
C ALA A 362 4.74 16.07 2.44
N ASP A 363 3.85 16.85 1.82
CA ASP A 363 2.61 17.38 2.42
C ASP A 363 1.47 16.36 2.53
N VAL A 364 1.66 15.14 2.02
CA VAL A 364 0.71 14.03 2.11
C VAL A 364 1.09 13.05 3.24
N GLN A 365 2.31 13.13 3.78
CA GLN A 365 2.77 12.27 4.87
C GLN A 365 1.87 12.40 6.10
N GLY A 366 1.27 11.28 6.52
CA GLY A 366 0.32 11.25 7.64
C GLY A 366 -1.06 11.88 7.34
N HIS A 367 -1.33 12.28 6.10
CA HIS A 367 -2.60 12.89 5.71
C HIS A 367 -3.73 11.84 5.63
N TRP A 368 -4.96 12.21 6.02
CA TRP A 368 -6.10 11.28 6.06
C TRP A 368 -6.50 10.74 4.68
N ALA A 369 -6.25 11.51 3.62
CA ALA A 369 -6.52 11.12 2.23
C ALA A 369 -5.34 10.40 1.56
N LEU A 370 -4.29 10.00 2.29
CA LEU A 370 -3.02 9.48 1.73
C LEU A 370 -3.24 8.37 0.69
N ASN A 371 -4.01 7.33 1.00
CA ASN A 371 -4.22 6.22 0.06
C ASN A 371 -5.01 6.66 -1.18
N SER A 372 -6.01 7.52 -1.01
CA SER A 372 -6.78 8.04 -2.14
C SER A 372 -5.96 8.96 -3.04
N ILE A 373 -5.03 9.73 -2.46
CA ILE A 373 -4.09 10.56 -3.21
C ILE A 373 -3.10 9.69 -3.99
N ILE A 374 -2.55 8.64 -3.37
CA ILE A 374 -1.69 7.67 -4.06
C ILE A 374 -2.45 7.07 -5.25
N TYR A 375 -3.69 6.62 -5.05
CA TYR A 375 -4.50 6.04 -6.11
C TYR A 375 -4.77 7.03 -7.25
N ALA A 376 -5.27 8.24 -6.93
CA ALA A 376 -5.59 9.25 -7.93
C ALA A 376 -4.35 9.74 -8.70
N ALA A 377 -3.19 9.80 -8.04
CA ALA A 377 -1.92 10.14 -8.68
C ALA A 377 -1.38 8.98 -9.54
N GLY A 378 -1.47 7.74 -9.04
CA GLY A 378 -1.05 6.54 -9.76
C GLY A 378 -1.87 6.29 -11.03
N MET A 379 -3.17 6.61 -11.01
CA MET A 379 -4.04 6.60 -12.19
C MET A 379 -3.81 7.80 -13.14
N GLY A 380 -2.97 8.77 -12.76
CA GLY A 380 -2.74 9.98 -13.55
C GLY A 380 -3.88 11.00 -13.53
N TRP A 381 -4.92 10.80 -12.73
CA TRP A 381 -6.08 11.69 -12.66
C TRP A 381 -5.75 13.01 -11.99
N MET A 382 -5.01 12.96 -10.88
CA MET A 382 -4.59 14.12 -10.12
C MET A 382 -3.08 14.16 -9.99
N ILE A 383 -2.47 15.28 -10.35
CA ILE A 383 -1.02 15.48 -10.25
C ILE A 383 -0.71 16.57 -9.23
N GLY A 384 0.42 16.42 -8.52
CA GLY A 384 1.01 17.47 -7.70
C GLY A 384 1.84 18.46 -8.53
N ASP A 385 2.76 19.15 -7.88
CA ASP A 385 3.74 20.05 -8.51
C ASP A 385 4.84 19.32 -9.32
N GLY A 386 4.81 17.99 -9.33
CA GLY A 386 5.80 17.13 -10.00
C GLY A 386 7.12 16.99 -9.25
N ILE A 387 7.28 17.63 -8.09
CA ILE A 387 8.53 17.67 -7.31
C ILE A 387 8.32 17.03 -5.94
N SER A 388 7.46 17.62 -5.11
CA SER A 388 7.33 17.22 -3.70
C SER A 388 6.03 17.63 -3.00
N SER A 389 5.08 18.26 -3.69
CA SER A 389 3.80 18.69 -3.09
C SER A 389 2.60 18.26 -3.92
N PHE A 390 1.57 17.73 -3.24
CA PHE A 390 0.25 17.50 -3.84
C PHE A 390 -0.73 18.66 -3.59
N ALA A 391 -0.44 19.49 -2.58
CA ALA A 391 -1.29 20.54 -2.04
C ALA A 391 -2.69 20.04 -1.64
N PRO A 392 -2.80 19.00 -0.77
CA PRO A 392 -4.08 18.34 -0.46
C PRO A 392 -5.12 19.28 0.16
N GLY A 393 -4.67 20.29 0.93
CA GLY A 393 -5.54 21.26 1.59
C GLY A 393 -5.96 22.45 0.72
N ASN A 394 -5.41 22.62 -0.47
CA ASN A 394 -5.81 23.73 -1.35
C ASN A 394 -7.24 23.49 -1.86
N ALA A 395 -7.97 24.60 -2.02
CA ALA A 395 -9.29 24.57 -2.62
C ALA A 395 -9.19 24.15 -4.09
N LEU A 396 -10.06 23.23 -4.49
CA LEU A 396 -10.16 22.73 -5.86
C LEU A 396 -10.86 23.79 -6.73
N THR A 397 -10.26 24.16 -7.86
CA THR A 397 -10.90 25.07 -8.81
C THR A 397 -11.87 24.33 -9.74
N ARG A 398 -12.79 25.06 -10.37
CA ARG A 398 -13.70 24.51 -11.39
C ARG A 398 -12.94 23.89 -12.56
N ALA A 399 -11.86 24.53 -13.00
CA ALA A 399 -10.98 24.00 -14.03
C ALA A 399 -10.31 22.68 -13.61
N GLU A 400 -9.74 22.62 -12.40
CA GLU A 400 -9.14 21.38 -11.88
C GLU A 400 -10.18 20.26 -11.80
N ALA A 401 -11.39 20.54 -11.32
CA ALA A 401 -12.46 19.54 -11.25
C ALA A 401 -12.82 18.99 -12.65
N ALA A 402 -12.94 19.85 -13.67
CA ALA A 402 -13.21 19.43 -15.04
C ALA A 402 -12.10 18.53 -15.60
N VAL A 403 -10.84 18.96 -15.47
CA VAL A 403 -9.66 18.22 -15.94
C VAL A 403 -9.58 16.85 -15.31
N VAL A 404 -9.72 16.77 -13.99
CA VAL A 404 -9.61 15.52 -13.24
C VAL A 404 -10.70 14.52 -13.65
N LEU A 405 -11.92 14.99 -13.88
CA LEU A 405 -13.04 14.13 -14.31
C LEU A 405 -12.92 13.69 -15.76
N VAL A 406 -12.50 14.58 -16.66
CA VAL A 406 -12.23 14.24 -18.06
C VAL A 406 -11.16 13.16 -18.17
N ARG A 407 -10.09 13.26 -17.37
CA ARG A 407 -9.05 12.22 -17.25
C ARG A 407 -9.60 10.93 -16.66
N ALA A 408 -10.33 11.00 -15.55
CA ALA A 408 -10.90 9.83 -14.89
C ALA A 408 -11.85 9.02 -15.79
N LEU A 409 -12.54 9.70 -16.71
CA LEU A 409 -13.45 9.09 -17.67
C LEU A 409 -12.78 8.67 -18.99
N GLY A 410 -11.49 8.98 -19.19
CA GLY A 410 -10.75 8.71 -20.42
C GLY A 410 -11.33 9.41 -21.65
N LEU A 411 -11.89 10.61 -21.49
CA LEU A 411 -12.58 11.31 -22.59
C LEU A 411 -11.62 11.98 -23.57
N GLU A 412 -10.42 12.38 -23.14
CA GLU A 412 -9.42 12.99 -24.03
C GLU A 412 -8.99 12.05 -25.17
N GLU A 413 -8.89 10.75 -24.91
CA GLU A 413 -8.49 9.76 -25.90
C GLU A 413 -9.60 9.52 -26.92
N LYS A 414 -10.85 9.45 -26.46
CA LYS A 414 -12.03 9.26 -27.31
C LYS A 414 -12.25 10.43 -28.28
N GLU A 415 -11.96 11.66 -27.85
CA GLU A 415 -12.06 12.83 -28.73
C GLU A 415 -10.92 12.89 -29.75
N LYS A 416 -9.71 12.43 -29.40
CA LYS A 416 -8.60 12.28 -30.37
C LYS A 416 -8.89 11.24 -31.45
N GLU A 417 -9.57 10.15 -31.12
CA GLU A 417 -9.98 9.12 -32.08
C GLU A 417 -11.09 9.60 -33.03
N ASN A 418 -11.94 10.53 -32.58
CA ASN A 418 -13.04 11.10 -33.34
C ASN A 418 -12.73 12.46 -33.97
N ALA A 419 -11.46 12.91 -33.91
CA ALA A 419 -11.04 14.21 -34.40
C ALA A 419 -11.22 14.30 -35.93
N VAL A 420 -12.34 14.89 -36.35
CA VAL A 420 -12.50 15.49 -37.68
C VAL A 420 -11.83 16.86 -37.62
N ASP A 421 -11.04 17.20 -38.63
CA ASP A 421 -10.31 18.46 -38.75
C ASP A 421 -11.26 19.67 -38.73
N THR A 422 -11.58 20.16 -37.54
CA THR A 422 -12.39 21.37 -37.31
C THR A 422 -11.49 22.49 -36.82
N THR A 423 -10.71 23.06 -37.73
CA THR A 423 -10.12 24.39 -37.54
C THR A 423 -11.24 25.43 -37.45
N GLY A 424 -11.49 25.98 -36.25
CA GLY A 424 -12.29 27.20 -36.08
C GLY A 424 -13.48 27.16 -35.12
N THR A 425 -13.59 26.18 -34.22
CA THR A 425 -14.69 26.15 -33.23
C THR A 425 -14.54 27.30 -32.22
N GLN A 426 -15.57 28.15 -32.14
CA GLN A 426 -15.62 29.22 -31.15
C GLN A 426 -15.78 28.59 -29.75
N SER A 427 -14.92 28.99 -28.81
CA SER A 427 -14.98 28.51 -27.41
C SER A 427 -16.38 28.68 -26.83
N ILE A 428 -16.88 27.64 -26.14
CA ILE A 428 -18.22 27.62 -25.54
C ILE A 428 -18.36 28.70 -24.45
N PHE A 429 -17.27 29.02 -23.75
CA PHE A 429 -17.22 30.05 -22.72
C PHE A 429 -16.23 31.17 -23.09
N SER A 430 -16.56 32.40 -22.72
CA SER A 430 -15.78 33.59 -23.14
C SER A 430 -14.44 33.76 -22.41
N ASP A 431 -14.26 33.15 -21.24
CA ASP A 431 -13.13 33.33 -20.33
C ASP A 431 -12.15 32.15 -20.28
N ILE A 432 -12.31 31.14 -21.14
CA ILE A 432 -11.41 29.97 -21.18
C ILE A 432 -10.41 30.00 -22.34
N SER A 433 -10.52 30.97 -23.25
CA SER A 433 -9.60 31.08 -24.39
C SER A 433 -8.16 31.30 -23.91
N GLY A 434 -7.25 30.38 -24.26
CA GLY A 434 -5.85 30.42 -23.82
C GLY A 434 -5.62 29.93 -22.38
N HIS A 435 -6.67 29.46 -21.69
CA HIS A 435 -6.56 28.84 -20.37
C HIS A 435 -5.99 27.42 -20.50
N TRP A 436 -5.15 27.00 -19.55
CA TRP A 436 -4.47 25.69 -19.60
C TRP A 436 -5.43 24.49 -19.62
N ALA A 437 -6.63 24.66 -19.05
CA ALA A 437 -7.69 23.65 -18.98
C ALA A 437 -8.77 23.81 -20.06
N GLN A 438 -8.55 24.66 -21.08
CA GLN A 438 -9.59 25.00 -22.07
C GLN A 438 -10.19 23.74 -22.71
N ASN A 439 -9.33 22.85 -23.20
CA ASN A 439 -9.73 21.62 -23.88
C ASN A 439 -10.60 20.72 -22.99
N GLU A 440 -10.17 20.49 -21.75
CA GLU A 440 -10.91 19.62 -20.83
C GLU A 440 -12.22 20.26 -20.37
N ILE A 441 -12.28 21.59 -20.24
CA ILE A 441 -13.53 22.30 -19.94
C ILE A 441 -14.51 22.16 -21.12
N GLU A 442 -14.04 22.27 -22.36
CA GLU A 442 -14.86 22.11 -23.56
C GLU A 442 -15.41 20.68 -23.68
N ILE A 443 -14.56 19.65 -23.49
CA ILE A 443 -14.97 18.24 -23.43
C ILE A 443 -16.03 18.05 -22.34
N ALA A 444 -15.77 18.55 -21.13
CA ALA A 444 -16.69 18.44 -20.01
C ALA A 444 -18.06 19.08 -20.30
N ALA A 445 -18.08 20.20 -21.05
CA ALA A 445 -19.29 20.90 -21.43
C ALA A 445 -20.06 20.14 -22.52
N GLN A 446 -19.37 19.58 -23.51
CA GLN A 446 -19.96 18.73 -24.56
C GLN A 446 -20.65 17.50 -23.96
N HIS A 447 -20.04 16.90 -22.93
CA HIS A 447 -20.60 15.79 -22.16
C HIS A 447 -21.60 16.22 -21.06
N ARG A 448 -21.92 17.52 -20.97
CA ARG A 448 -22.95 18.12 -20.10
C ARG A 448 -22.78 17.90 -18.60
N PHE A 449 -21.58 17.57 -18.11
CA PHE A 449 -21.36 17.49 -16.66
C PHE A 449 -20.89 18.82 -16.05
N VAL A 450 -20.31 19.73 -16.83
CA VAL A 450 -20.09 21.13 -16.40
C VAL A 450 -21.05 22.10 -17.09
N GLN A 451 -21.30 23.24 -16.45
CA GLN A 451 -22.13 24.33 -16.97
C GLN A 451 -21.45 25.68 -16.70
N GLY A 452 -21.62 26.63 -17.62
CA GLY A 452 -21.20 28.02 -17.47
C GLY A 452 -22.14 28.82 -16.57
N ARG A 453 -21.80 30.09 -16.38
CA ARG A 453 -22.59 31.09 -15.66
C ARG A 453 -23.52 31.83 -16.62
N ASP A 454 -24.51 32.52 -16.07
CA ASP A 454 -25.49 33.28 -16.86
C ASP A 454 -24.87 34.41 -17.70
N ASP A 455 -23.67 34.86 -17.37
CA ASP A 455 -22.91 35.88 -18.10
C ASP A 455 -22.08 35.32 -19.28
N GLY A 456 -22.17 34.03 -19.56
CA GLY A 456 -21.43 33.35 -20.64
C GLY A 456 -19.98 32.98 -20.27
N THR A 457 -19.56 33.18 -19.02
CA THR A 457 -18.25 32.76 -18.50
C THR A 457 -18.34 31.38 -17.84
N TYR A 458 -17.19 30.71 -17.67
CA TYR A 458 -17.08 29.47 -16.90
C TYR A 458 -16.58 29.72 -15.47
N GLY A 459 -15.70 30.71 -15.28
CA GLY A 459 -14.98 30.96 -14.04
C GLY A 459 -13.98 29.85 -13.70
N PRO A 460 -13.00 29.53 -14.57
CA PRO A 460 -12.11 28.37 -14.43
C PRO A 460 -11.33 28.36 -13.11
N ASP A 461 -10.82 29.50 -12.67
CA ASP A 461 -10.00 29.63 -11.46
C ASP A 461 -10.81 29.79 -10.16
N VAL A 462 -12.15 29.80 -10.25
CA VAL A 462 -12.99 29.96 -9.07
C VAL A 462 -13.06 28.64 -8.29
N PRO A 463 -12.80 28.65 -6.96
CA PRO A 463 -12.93 27.47 -6.12
C PRO A 463 -14.35 26.91 -6.10
N ILE A 464 -14.49 25.60 -6.32
CA ILE A 464 -15.76 24.88 -6.29
C ILE A 464 -16.20 24.63 -4.85
N THR A 465 -17.50 24.78 -4.56
CA THR A 465 -18.08 24.40 -3.27
C THR A 465 -18.36 22.89 -3.20
N ARG A 466 -18.54 22.36 -1.98
CA ARG A 466 -18.88 20.95 -1.77
C ARG A 466 -20.21 20.56 -2.43
N GLU A 467 -21.22 21.44 -2.44
CA GLU A 467 -22.49 21.17 -3.12
C GLU A 467 -22.36 21.21 -4.65
N GLU A 468 -21.53 22.11 -5.20
CA GLU A 468 -21.25 22.18 -6.64
C GLU A 468 -20.50 20.91 -7.08
N LEU A 469 -19.55 20.43 -6.27
CA LEU A 469 -18.83 19.19 -6.54
C LEU A 469 -19.76 17.97 -6.47
N ALA A 470 -20.71 17.94 -5.55
CA ALA A 470 -21.70 16.85 -5.48
C ALA A 470 -22.60 16.81 -6.72
N VAL A 471 -23.05 17.97 -7.21
CA VAL A 471 -23.82 18.08 -8.46
C VAL A 471 -22.98 17.64 -9.65
N LEU A 472 -21.71 18.05 -9.71
CA LEU A 472 -20.78 17.67 -10.76
C LEU A 472 -20.57 16.13 -10.81
N MET A 473 -20.29 15.51 -9.66
CA MET A 473 -20.14 14.05 -9.56
C MET A 473 -21.44 13.31 -9.93
N HIS A 474 -22.60 13.83 -9.51
CA HIS A 474 -23.89 13.23 -9.85
C HIS A 474 -24.13 13.25 -11.37
N ARG A 475 -23.82 14.34 -12.07
CA ARG A 475 -23.93 14.42 -13.53
C ARG A 475 -22.99 13.44 -14.25
N VAL A 476 -21.78 13.27 -13.74
CA VAL A 476 -20.81 12.30 -14.28
C VAL A 476 -21.32 10.87 -14.15
N LEU A 477 -21.93 10.51 -13.02
CA LEU A 477 -22.39 9.16 -12.75
C LEU A 477 -23.75 8.83 -13.37
N PHE A 478 -24.55 9.85 -13.69
CA PHE A 478 -25.90 9.69 -14.25
C PHE A 478 -26.12 10.58 -15.49
N PRO A 479 -25.31 10.43 -16.56
CA PRO A 479 -25.35 11.31 -17.72
C PRO A 479 -26.69 11.29 -18.47
N ASP A 480 -27.42 10.17 -18.44
CA ASP A 480 -28.73 10.01 -19.09
C ASP A 480 -29.89 10.61 -18.29
N ARG A 481 -29.68 10.95 -17.01
CA ARG A 481 -30.68 11.59 -16.13
C ARG A 481 -30.52 13.12 -16.08
N ASN A 482 -29.70 13.69 -16.95
CA ASN A 482 -29.38 15.12 -17.03
C ASN A 482 -30.56 16.08 -17.36
N MET A 483 -31.82 15.65 -17.23
CA MET A 483 -33.00 16.51 -17.47
C MET A 483 -33.56 17.21 -16.21
N LEU A 484 -32.95 17.10 -15.03
CA LEU A 484 -33.50 17.68 -13.79
C LEU A 484 -32.89 19.03 -13.36
N ALA A 485 -32.02 19.65 -14.15
CA ALA A 485 -31.42 20.95 -13.81
C ALA A 485 -31.65 22.06 -14.85
N ASP A 486 -32.43 21.81 -15.90
CA ASP A 486 -32.91 22.90 -16.77
C ASP A 486 -34.22 23.46 -16.19
N ARG A 487 -34.08 24.58 -15.49
CA ARG A 487 -35.11 25.60 -15.23
C ARG A 487 -36.55 25.08 -15.03
N GLY A 488 -36.93 24.86 -13.77
CA GLY A 488 -38.32 25.03 -13.33
C GLY A 488 -39.30 23.88 -13.57
N ALA A 489 -38.83 22.65 -13.84
CA ALA A 489 -39.73 21.50 -13.94
C ALA A 489 -39.96 20.85 -12.57
N SER A 490 -41.22 20.85 -12.14
CA SER A 490 -41.79 20.19 -10.97
C SER A 490 -41.84 18.66 -11.10
N ASP A 491 -40.79 18.01 -11.60
CA ASP A 491 -40.81 16.56 -11.82
C ASP A 491 -40.09 15.81 -10.68
N ARG A 492 -40.90 15.36 -9.72
CA ARG A 492 -40.52 14.56 -8.54
C ARG A 492 -40.30 13.09 -8.91
N SER A 493 -39.41 12.79 -9.86
CA SER A 493 -39.12 11.40 -10.23
C SER A 493 -37.64 11.06 -10.13
N ILE A 494 -37.05 11.34 -8.97
CA ILE A 494 -36.07 10.40 -8.40
C ILE A 494 -36.92 9.28 -7.81
N PRO A 495 -36.64 7.99 -8.07
CA PRO A 495 -37.32 6.91 -7.38
C PRO A 495 -37.00 7.07 -5.89
N SER A 496 -37.91 7.70 -5.15
CA SER A 496 -38.04 7.43 -3.74
C SER A 496 -38.32 5.94 -3.69
N GLY A 497 -37.33 5.13 -3.30
CA GLY A 497 -37.64 3.87 -2.64
C GLY A 497 -38.71 4.16 -1.60
N GLU A 498 -39.62 3.22 -1.35
CA GLU A 498 -40.84 3.42 -0.54
C GLU A 498 -40.62 3.99 0.88
N ASN A 499 -39.38 4.27 1.28
CA ASN A 499 -39.01 5.24 2.31
C ASN A 499 -38.08 6.31 1.71
N GLY A 500 -38.56 7.54 1.52
CA GLY A 500 -37.78 8.64 0.92
C GLY A 500 -36.38 8.78 1.53
N ILE A 501 -35.37 8.98 0.67
CA ILE A 501 -33.98 9.15 1.08
C ILE A 501 -33.89 10.44 1.90
N ASN A 502 -33.82 10.29 3.23
CA ASN A 502 -33.59 11.42 4.11
C ASN A 502 -32.09 11.71 4.14
N VAL A 503 -31.73 12.89 3.65
CA VAL A 503 -30.37 13.43 3.87
C VAL A 503 -30.19 13.63 5.37
N VAL A 504 -29.20 12.96 5.96
CA VAL A 504 -28.98 12.91 7.42
C VAL A 504 -28.15 14.12 7.91
N TYR A 505 -28.05 15.19 7.11
CA TYR A 505 -27.22 16.34 7.43
C TYR A 505 -28.05 17.52 7.92
N GLU A 506 -27.67 18.10 9.06
CA GLU A 506 -28.41 19.18 9.72
C GLU A 506 -28.50 20.46 8.87
N ASP A 507 -27.50 20.71 8.03
CA ASP A 507 -27.33 21.91 7.21
C ASP A 507 -27.77 21.71 5.74
N VAL A 508 -28.40 20.58 5.41
CA VAL A 508 -28.92 20.29 4.06
C VAL A 508 -30.43 20.12 4.10
N ASN A 509 -31.15 21.04 3.47
CA ASN A 509 -32.58 20.94 3.26
C ASN A 509 -32.98 21.50 1.88
N ARG A 510 -34.22 21.24 1.46
CA ARG A 510 -34.72 21.63 0.14
C ARG A 510 -34.84 23.15 -0.04
N ASP A 511 -34.84 23.93 1.04
CA ASP A 511 -34.94 25.39 0.95
C ASP A 511 -33.56 26.04 0.75
N THR A 512 -32.54 25.59 1.51
CA THR A 512 -31.17 26.16 1.47
C THR A 512 -30.29 25.55 0.38
N CYS A 513 -30.61 24.33 -0.06
CA CYS A 513 -29.87 23.55 -1.05
C CYS A 513 -30.77 23.15 -2.22
N SER A 514 -31.76 23.97 -2.60
CA SER A 514 -32.83 23.60 -3.54
C SER A 514 -32.38 22.95 -4.85
N TRP A 515 -31.27 23.42 -5.43
CA TRP A 515 -30.72 22.89 -6.68
C TRP A 515 -29.69 21.75 -6.50
N SER A 516 -29.13 21.61 -5.30
CA SER A 516 -28.06 20.64 -4.99
C SER A 516 -28.54 19.47 -4.13
N TYR A 517 -29.69 19.60 -3.46
CA TYR A 517 -30.23 18.67 -2.45
C TYR A 517 -30.29 17.24 -2.96
N ASP A 518 -30.90 17.05 -4.12
CA ASP A 518 -31.10 15.73 -4.70
C ASP A 518 -29.77 15.06 -5.11
N SER A 519 -28.79 15.85 -5.56
CA SER A 519 -27.45 15.35 -5.89
C SER A 519 -26.68 14.98 -4.61
N ILE A 520 -26.78 15.81 -3.57
CA ILE A 520 -26.18 15.51 -2.25
C ILE A 520 -26.77 14.22 -1.67
N ALA A 521 -28.09 14.04 -1.78
CA ALA A 521 -28.78 12.84 -1.32
C ALA A 521 -28.29 11.58 -2.06
N ALA A 522 -28.32 11.61 -3.39
CA ALA A 522 -27.91 10.49 -4.22
C ALA A 522 -26.44 10.10 -3.99
N MET A 523 -25.53 11.09 -3.96
CA MET A 523 -24.11 10.84 -3.75
C MET A 523 -23.79 10.33 -2.34
N THR A 524 -24.60 10.71 -1.34
CA THR A 524 -24.48 10.21 0.03
C THR A 524 -24.97 8.77 0.14
N GLU A 525 -26.10 8.44 -0.48
CA GLU A 525 -26.66 7.09 -0.50
C GLU A 525 -25.71 6.08 -1.18
N MET A 526 -25.03 6.50 -2.25
CA MET A 526 -24.00 5.70 -2.91
C MET A 526 -22.70 5.55 -2.07
N GLY A 527 -22.60 6.22 -0.93
CA GLY A 527 -21.41 6.25 -0.08
C GLY A 527 -20.23 7.01 -0.69
N ILE A 528 -20.45 7.79 -1.77
CA ILE A 528 -19.41 8.57 -2.45
C ILE A 528 -19.07 9.79 -1.59
N PHE A 529 -20.09 10.56 -1.20
CA PHE A 529 -19.92 11.63 -0.23
C PHE A 529 -20.20 11.14 1.18
N THR A 530 -19.41 11.64 2.13
CA THR A 530 -19.62 11.46 3.56
C THR A 530 -19.67 12.83 4.23
N GLY A 531 -20.49 12.95 5.28
CA GLY A 531 -20.60 14.18 6.07
C GLY A 531 -19.30 14.56 6.78
N ALA A 532 -19.21 15.83 7.13
CA ALA A 532 -18.23 16.36 8.07
C ALA A 532 -18.61 16.00 9.53
N PRO A 533 -17.66 16.08 10.47
CA PRO A 533 -17.95 15.92 11.90
C PRO A 533 -19.13 16.79 12.36
N GLY A 534 -19.93 16.26 13.28
CA GLY A 534 -21.12 16.96 13.80
C GLY A 534 -22.36 16.86 12.92
N GLY A 535 -22.45 15.85 12.05
CA GLY A 535 -23.67 15.57 11.28
C GLY A 535 -23.98 16.60 10.19
N LYS A 536 -22.96 17.25 9.62
CA LYS A 536 -23.10 18.31 8.61
C LYS A 536 -22.54 17.90 7.25
N PHE A 537 -23.02 18.51 6.18
CA PHE A 537 -22.46 18.37 4.84
C PHE A 537 -21.52 19.52 4.47
N LEU A 538 -21.73 20.71 5.01
CA LEU A 538 -21.02 21.95 4.70
C LEU A 538 -21.14 22.36 3.21
N PRO A 539 -22.36 22.56 2.67
CA PRO A 539 -22.58 22.72 1.24
C PRO A 539 -21.86 23.91 0.62
N LYS A 540 -21.71 25.02 1.36
CA LYS A 540 -21.11 26.27 0.87
C LYS A 540 -19.59 26.34 1.07
N GLU A 541 -19.01 25.42 1.84
CA GLU A 541 -17.56 25.34 2.04
C GLU A 541 -16.86 24.92 0.75
N LYS A 542 -15.62 25.36 0.58
CA LYS A 542 -14.80 25.01 -0.59
C LYS A 542 -14.36 23.56 -0.50
N ALA A 543 -14.53 22.83 -1.59
CA ALA A 543 -13.98 21.48 -1.69
C ALA A 543 -12.46 21.56 -1.89
N SER A 544 -11.75 20.65 -1.25
CA SER A 544 -10.29 20.52 -1.32
C SER A 544 -9.87 19.50 -2.38
N ARG A 545 -8.61 19.60 -2.81
CA ARG A 545 -7.98 18.58 -3.67
C ARG A 545 -7.97 17.19 -3.03
N ALA A 546 -7.77 17.10 -1.72
CA ALA A 546 -7.84 15.83 -0.99
C ALA A 546 -9.23 15.18 -1.02
N GLU A 547 -10.28 15.98 -0.85
CA GLU A 547 -11.65 15.47 -0.97
C GLU A 547 -11.91 14.93 -2.36
N MET A 548 -11.49 15.63 -3.42
CA MET A 548 -11.62 15.14 -4.79
C MET A 548 -10.94 13.77 -4.99
N ALA A 549 -9.69 13.61 -4.53
CA ALA A 549 -8.99 12.33 -4.61
C ALA A 549 -9.76 11.19 -3.92
N VAL A 550 -10.41 11.47 -2.78
CA VAL A 550 -11.22 10.49 -2.04
C VAL A 550 -12.49 10.12 -2.80
N LEU A 551 -13.16 11.09 -3.41
CA LEU A 551 -14.34 10.84 -4.23
C LEU A 551 -13.99 9.96 -5.43
N LEU A 552 -12.91 10.28 -6.15
CA LEU A 552 -12.42 9.47 -7.27
C LEU A 552 -12.13 8.03 -6.85
N HIS A 553 -11.39 7.86 -5.75
CA HIS A 553 -11.01 6.54 -5.23
C HIS A 553 -12.24 5.73 -4.80
N ARG A 554 -13.28 6.34 -4.22
CA ARG A 554 -14.53 5.65 -3.85
C ARG A 554 -15.32 5.17 -5.07
N VAL A 555 -15.30 5.93 -6.16
CA VAL A 555 -16.05 5.62 -7.39
C VAL A 555 -15.31 4.56 -8.22
N TRP A 556 -14.02 4.75 -8.45
CA TRP A 556 -13.24 3.97 -9.43
C TRP A 556 -12.08 3.17 -8.83
N GLY A 557 -11.95 3.11 -7.50
CA GLY A 557 -10.88 2.40 -6.80
C GLY A 557 -11.24 1.05 -6.21
N LYS A 558 -12.33 0.44 -6.68
CA LYS A 558 -12.84 -0.84 -6.17
C LYS A 558 -12.39 -2.01 -7.02
#